data_AF-A0A352PT29-F1
#
_entry.id   AF-A0A352PT29-F1
#
_cell.length_a   1.000
_cell.length_b   1.000
_cell.length_c   1.000
_cell.angle_alpha   90.00
_cell.angle_beta   90.00
_cell.angle_gamma   90.00
#
_symmetry.space_group_name_H-M   'P 1'
#
loop_
_entity.id
_entity.type
_entity.pdbx_description
1 polymer ?
#
loop_
_entity_poly.entity_id
_entity_poly.type
_entity_poly.pdbx_seq_one_letter_code
_entity_poly.pdbx_strand_id
1 'polypeptide(L)'
;MTQLEIARQGTISAEMERAAEHEGISAEKLRDLITAGQAVIPKNINHPYERIMAVGTGLRTKVNANIGTSGECTSVGGETAKLRAAVDAGTDSVMDLSTGGDLKGVRREILKQSPVMVGAVPIYAVATELSRRGVALAKMDADALFRSIEEQCAEGLDYITVHCGVTQEVLRRLEGKPRLLPCVSRGGSILMNWMKHNGKENPLYEDFDTVLEIAHQYDVTLSLGDGFRPGTVVDATDGSQLQELILLGELARRARAKGVQVIIEGPGHVPLNQVVANVQL
;
A
#
# COMPACT_ATOMS: atom_id res chain seq x y z
N MET A 1 -9.79 4.45 17.44
CA MET A 1 -8.55 4.00 18.09
C MET A 1 -8.02 2.86 17.27
N THR A 2 -6.77 2.93 16.83
CA THR A 2 -6.18 1.92 15.95
C THR A 2 -5.68 0.70 16.72
N GLN A 3 -5.44 -0.43 16.04
CA GLN A 3 -4.80 -1.59 16.67
C GLN A 3 -3.46 -1.23 17.35
N LEU A 4 -2.67 -0.33 16.75
CA LEU A 4 -1.41 0.12 17.33
C LEU A 4 -1.61 0.91 18.63
N GLU A 5 -2.63 1.76 18.70
CA GLU A 5 -2.95 2.51 19.93
C GLU A 5 -3.47 1.59 21.04
N ILE A 6 -4.33 0.64 20.69
CA ILE A 6 -4.84 -0.39 21.62
C ILE A 6 -3.66 -1.19 22.19
N ALA A 7 -2.74 -1.64 21.33
CA ALA A 7 -1.56 -2.39 21.75
C ALA A 7 -0.66 -1.59 22.70
N ARG A 8 -0.43 -0.29 22.40
CA ARG A 8 0.36 0.62 23.24
C ARG A 8 -0.25 0.87 24.62
N GLN A 9 -1.56 0.74 24.77
CA GLN A 9 -2.24 0.82 26.05
C GLN A 9 -2.12 -0.49 26.86
N GLY A 10 -1.48 -1.51 26.31
CA GLY A 10 -1.34 -2.84 26.93
C GLY A 10 -2.55 -3.74 26.74
N THR A 11 -3.58 -3.25 26.03
CA THR A 11 -4.84 -3.96 25.80
C THR A 11 -4.71 -4.93 24.63
N ILE A 12 -5.37 -6.08 24.74
CA ILE A 12 -5.52 -7.06 23.66
C ILE A 12 -6.92 -6.85 23.06
N SER A 13 -6.98 -6.60 21.75
CA SER A 13 -8.24 -6.50 21.01
C SER A 13 -8.73 -7.88 20.55
N ALA A 14 -10.00 -7.99 20.17
CA ALA A 14 -10.56 -9.18 19.55
C ALA A 14 -9.84 -9.49 18.21
N GLU A 15 -9.42 -8.47 17.47
CA GLU A 15 -8.62 -8.64 16.26
C GLU A 15 -7.25 -9.28 16.54
N MET A 16 -6.58 -8.87 17.63
CA MET A 16 -5.30 -9.46 18.06
C MET A 16 -5.47 -10.92 18.49
N GLU A 17 -6.53 -11.26 19.23
CA GLU A 17 -6.82 -12.64 19.63
C GLU A 17 -6.98 -13.54 18.40
N ARG A 18 -7.82 -13.13 17.45
CA ARG A 18 -8.09 -13.87 16.22
C ARG A 18 -6.86 -14.01 15.33
N ALA A 19 -6.11 -12.92 15.15
CA ALA A 19 -4.86 -12.97 14.38
C ALA A 19 -3.83 -13.87 15.06
N ALA A 20 -3.67 -13.81 16.38
CA ALA A 20 -2.72 -14.63 17.12
C ALA A 20 -3.09 -16.12 17.04
N GLU A 21 -4.38 -16.47 17.11
CA GLU A 21 -4.87 -17.83 16.90
C GLU A 21 -4.46 -18.38 15.52
N HIS A 22 -4.67 -17.60 14.46
CA HIS A 22 -4.27 -17.99 13.11
C HIS A 22 -2.75 -18.13 12.90
N GLU A 23 -1.94 -17.38 13.66
CA GLU A 23 -0.48 -17.48 13.64
C GLU A 23 0.08 -18.56 14.58
N GLY A 24 -0.74 -19.15 15.45
CA GLY A 24 -0.29 -20.10 16.47
C GLY A 24 0.62 -19.48 17.53
N ILE A 25 0.40 -18.21 17.88
CA ILE A 25 1.13 -17.49 18.94
C ILE A 25 0.16 -16.93 20.00
N SER A 26 0.67 -16.43 21.12
CA SER A 26 -0.17 -15.75 22.12
C SER A 26 -0.53 -14.33 21.68
N ALA A 27 -1.69 -13.84 22.11
CA ALA A 27 -2.14 -12.49 21.81
C ALA A 27 -1.23 -11.42 22.43
N GLU A 28 -0.63 -11.68 23.60
CA GLU A 28 0.38 -10.82 24.22
C GLU A 28 1.62 -10.68 23.33
N LYS A 29 2.10 -11.80 22.76
CA LYS A 29 3.25 -11.78 21.84
C LYS A 29 2.93 -10.96 20.60
N LEU A 30 1.73 -11.10 20.03
CA LEU A 30 1.32 -10.31 18.87
C LEU A 30 1.21 -8.81 19.21
N ARG A 31 0.58 -8.48 20.35
CA ARG A 31 0.50 -7.09 20.86
C ARG A 31 1.89 -6.45 21.01
N ASP A 32 2.86 -7.20 21.54
CA ASP A 32 4.22 -6.72 21.72
C ASP A 32 4.92 -6.47 20.37
N LEU A 33 4.73 -7.36 19.38
CA LEU A 33 5.21 -7.16 18.01
C LEU A 33 4.57 -5.93 17.35
N ILE A 34 3.27 -5.71 17.52
CA ILE A 34 2.56 -4.52 17.01
C ILE A 34 3.12 -3.25 17.66
N THR A 35 3.29 -3.25 18.98
CA THR A 35 3.84 -2.11 19.73
C THR A 35 5.26 -1.76 19.25
N ALA A 36 6.09 -2.79 19.01
CA ALA A 36 7.43 -2.65 18.46
C ALA A 36 7.45 -2.18 16.99
N GLY A 37 6.31 -2.25 16.28
CA GLY A 37 6.19 -1.97 14.85
C GLY A 37 6.80 -3.06 13.98
N GLN A 38 6.85 -4.30 14.49
CA GLN A 38 7.36 -5.49 13.81
C GLN A 38 6.26 -6.35 13.21
N ALA A 39 5.00 -6.09 13.59
CA ALA A 39 3.81 -6.67 12.99
C ALA A 39 2.70 -5.62 12.87
N VAL A 40 1.76 -5.86 11.97
CA VAL A 40 0.53 -5.08 11.81
C VAL A 40 -0.66 -6.01 11.65
N ILE A 41 -1.85 -5.50 11.91
CA ILE A 41 -3.13 -6.14 11.55
C ILE A 41 -3.86 -5.16 10.62
N PRO A 42 -3.80 -5.35 9.29
CA PRO A 42 -4.55 -4.52 8.35
C PRO A 42 -6.03 -4.85 8.49
N LYS A 43 -6.77 -4.04 9.24
CA LYS A 43 -8.18 -4.28 9.55
C LYS A 43 -8.91 -2.96 9.67
N ASN A 44 -9.49 -2.51 8.56
CA ASN A 44 -10.30 -1.31 8.56
C ASN A 44 -11.55 -1.51 9.43
N ILE A 45 -11.97 -0.45 10.13
CA ILE A 45 -13.17 -0.46 10.97
C ILE A 45 -14.46 -0.76 10.17
N ASN A 46 -14.49 -0.44 8.87
CA ASN A 46 -15.64 -0.59 7.99
C ASN A 46 -15.67 -1.90 7.21
N HIS A 47 -14.66 -2.76 7.33
CA HIS A 47 -14.57 -4.00 6.55
C HIS A 47 -14.74 -5.25 7.42
N PRO A 48 -15.96 -5.82 7.49
CA PRO A 48 -16.19 -7.04 8.25
C PRO A 48 -15.75 -8.27 7.43
N TYR A 49 -14.53 -8.77 7.67
CA TYR A 49 -14.06 -10.04 7.11
C TYR A 49 -13.60 -11.03 8.19
N GLU A 50 -13.55 -12.31 7.82
CA GLU A 50 -13.43 -13.41 8.78
C GLU A 50 -11.98 -13.82 9.08
N ARG A 51 -11.09 -13.87 8.09
CA ARG A 51 -9.72 -14.37 8.27
C ARG A 51 -8.79 -13.21 8.61
N ILE A 52 -8.90 -12.70 9.83
CA ILE A 52 -8.04 -11.63 10.32
C ILE A 52 -6.64 -12.19 10.57
N MET A 53 -5.66 -11.73 9.79
CA MET A 53 -4.27 -12.18 9.85
C MET A 53 -3.37 -11.02 10.21
N ALA A 54 -2.27 -11.30 10.91
CA ALA A 54 -1.20 -10.34 11.13
C ALA A 54 -0.10 -10.49 10.07
N VAL A 55 0.55 -9.38 9.72
CA VAL A 55 1.69 -9.33 8.80
C VAL A 55 2.90 -8.82 9.57
N GLY A 56 3.99 -9.60 9.63
CA GLY A 56 5.14 -9.19 10.44
C GLY A 56 6.27 -10.20 10.55
N THR A 57 7.35 -9.77 11.18
CA THR A 57 8.53 -10.60 11.42
C THR A 57 8.23 -11.69 12.45
N GLY A 58 8.69 -12.92 12.17
CA GLY A 58 8.48 -14.07 13.06
C GLY A 58 7.08 -14.69 12.98
N LEU A 59 6.24 -14.19 12.07
CA LEU A 59 4.94 -14.76 11.70
C LEU A 59 5.08 -15.59 10.42
N ARG A 60 4.04 -16.34 10.01
CA ARG A 60 4.06 -17.04 8.73
C ARG A 60 4.16 -16.02 7.58
N THR A 61 4.93 -16.32 6.53
CA THR A 61 4.95 -15.47 5.32
C THR A 61 3.56 -15.39 4.71
N LYS A 62 3.11 -14.18 4.41
CA LYS A 62 1.81 -13.89 3.81
C LYS A 62 1.94 -13.67 2.31
N VAL A 63 0.95 -14.11 1.55
CA VAL A 63 0.90 -13.95 0.09
C VAL A 63 -0.25 -13.04 -0.29
N ASN A 64 0.04 -12.08 -1.18
CA ASN A 64 -0.96 -11.20 -1.79
C ASN A 64 -1.22 -11.59 -3.24
N ALA A 65 -2.48 -11.56 -3.67
CA ALA A 65 -2.88 -11.75 -5.06
C ALA A 65 -3.46 -10.45 -5.65
N ASN A 66 -2.88 -9.99 -6.76
CA ASN A 66 -3.38 -8.81 -7.46
C ASN A 66 -4.51 -9.19 -8.42
N ILE A 67 -5.66 -8.55 -8.24
CA ILE A 67 -6.82 -8.62 -9.14
C ILE A 67 -7.17 -7.20 -9.62
N GLY A 68 -8.18 -7.07 -10.45
CA GLY A 68 -8.67 -5.79 -10.94
C GLY A 68 -8.96 -5.78 -12.44
N THR A 69 -9.82 -4.84 -12.81
CA THR A 69 -10.20 -4.58 -14.20
C THR A 69 -9.16 -3.73 -14.94
N SER A 70 -9.24 -3.76 -16.27
CA SER A 70 -8.48 -2.89 -17.17
C SER A 70 -9.40 -2.24 -18.20
N GLY A 71 -8.85 -1.36 -19.05
CA GLY A 71 -9.59 -0.81 -20.19
C GLY A 71 -10.11 -1.88 -21.18
N GLU A 72 -9.54 -3.08 -21.15
CA GLU A 72 -9.89 -4.18 -22.06
C GLU A 72 -10.88 -5.17 -21.44
N CYS A 73 -10.84 -5.35 -20.11
CA CYS A 73 -11.72 -6.28 -19.40
C CYS A 73 -12.25 -5.66 -18.10
N THR A 74 -13.57 -5.44 -18.05
CA THR A 74 -14.25 -4.67 -17.00
C THR A 74 -15.34 -5.45 -16.25
N SER A 75 -15.33 -6.78 -16.35
CA SER A 75 -16.38 -7.64 -15.80
C SER A 75 -16.28 -7.77 -14.28
N VAL A 76 -17.28 -7.26 -13.55
CA VAL A 76 -17.42 -7.48 -12.10
C VAL A 76 -17.48 -8.98 -11.76
N GLY A 77 -18.23 -9.76 -12.54
CA GLY A 77 -18.31 -11.21 -12.37
C GLY A 77 -16.97 -11.92 -12.63
N GLY A 78 -16.14 -11.36 -13.52
CA GLY A 78 -14.77 -11.84 -13.73
C GLY A 78 -13.86 -11.58 -12.54
N GLU A 79 -13.95 -10.39 -11.94
CA GLU A 79 -13.15 -10.04 -10.76
C GLU A 79 -13.56 -10.84 -9.52
N THR A 80 -14.84 -11.09 -9.31
CA THR A 80 -15.30 -11.94 -8.20
C THR A 80 -14.90 -13.41 -8.39
N ALA A 81 -14.85 -13.90 -9.63
CA ALA A 81 -14.31 -15.22 -9.94
C ALA A 81 -12.80 -15.31 -9.65
N LYS A 82 -12.02 -14.27 -9.99
CA LYS A 82 -10.59 -14.20 -9.65
C LYS A 82 -10.36 -14.14 -8.14
N LEU A 83 -11.16 -13.35 -7.40
CA LEU A 83 -11.13 -13.30 -5.94
C LEU A 83 -11.32 -14.70 -5.35
N ARG A 84 -12.35 -15.42 -5.79
CA ARG A 84 -12.59 -16.80 -5.35
C ARG A 84 -11.41 -17.72 -5.67
N ALA A 85 -10.91 -17.68 -6.89
CA ALA A 85 -9.77 -18.51 -7.29
C ALA A 85 -8.51 -18.20 -6.45
N ALA A 86 -8.26 -16.94 -6.10
CA ALA A 86 -7.14 -16.55 -5.25
C ALA A 86 -7.30 -17.04 -3.81
N VAL A 87 -8.51 -16.93 -3.24
CA VAL A 87 -8.83 -17.44 -1.90
C VAL A 87 -8.73 -18.96 -1.85
N ASP A 88 -9.22 -19.67 -2.87
CA ASP A 88 -9.13 -21.13 -2.98
C ASP A 88 -7.67 -21.60 -3.10
N ALA A 89 -6.81 -20.79 -3.73
CA ALA A 89 -5.36 -21.02 -3.80
C ALA A 89 -4.61 -20.67 -2.50
N GLY A 90 -5.29 -20.15 -1.47
CA GLY A 90 -4.71 -19.88 -0.17
C GLY A 90 -4.05 -18.50 -0.04
N THR A 91 -4.46 -17.50 -0.82
CA THR A 91 -3.98 -16.12 -0.63
C THR A 91 -4.36 -15.59 0.75
N ASP A 92 -3.49 -14.77 1.34
CA ASP A 92 -3.70 -14.12 2.64
C ASP A 92 -4.23 -12.68 2.49
N SER A 93 -4.06 -12.11 1.30
CA SER A 93 -4.53 -10.78 0.93
C SER A 93 -4.85 -10.71 -0.55
N VAL A 94 -5.72 -9.77 -0.93
CA VAL A 94 -5.90 -9.35 -2.31
C VAL A 94 -5.71 -7.85 -2.45
N MET A 95 -5.25 -7.40 -3.62
CA MET A 95 -5.32 -5.99 -3.99
C MET A 95 -6.22 -5.79 -5.20
N ASP A 96 -7.13 -4.83 -5.10
CA ASP A 96 -7.88 -4.31 -6.25
C ASP A 96 -7.05 -3.23 -6.97
N LEU A 97 -6.47 -3.60 -8.10
CA LEU A 97 -5.68 -2.72 -8.97
C LEU A 97 -6.47 -2.27 -10.21
N SER A 98 -7.80 -2.24 -10.10
CA SER A 98 -8.72 -1.86 -11.18
C SER A 98 -8.41 -0.49 -11.79
N THR A 99 -8.44 -0.45 -13.13
CA THR A 99 -8.19 0.76 -13.94
C THR A 99 -9.18 0.94 -15.09
N GLY A 100 -10.23 0.11 -15.16
CA GLY A 100 -11.27 0.20 -16.20
C GLY A 100 -12.69 -0.07 -15.67
N GLY A 101 -13.71 0.40 -16.38
CA GLY A 101 -15.11 0.17 -15.99
C GLY A 101 -15.54 0.82 -14.67
N ASP A 102 -16.53 0.26 -14.00
CA ASP A 102 -17.01 0.80 -12.72
C ASP A 102 -16.07 0.42 -11.56
N LEU A 103 -15.05 1.24 -11.30
CA LEU A 103 -14.07 1.00 -10.25
C LEU A 103 -14.70 0.91 -8.86
N LYS A 104 -15.70 1.76 -8.58
CA LYS A 104 -16.37 1.78 -7.27
C LYS A 104 -17.24 0.53 -7.11
N GLY A 105 -17.98 0.15 -8.15
CA GLY A 105 -18.78 -1.08 -8.15
C GLY A 105 -17.94 -2.35 -7.97
N VAL A 106 -16.82 -2.46 -8.69
CA VAL A 106 -15.88 -3.59 -8.57
C VAL A 106 -15.33 -3.70 -7.15
N ARG A 107 -14.77 -2.61 -6.61
CA ARG A 107 -14.18 -2.61 -5.26
C ARG A 107 -15.20 -2.95 -4.18
N ARG A 108 -16.43 -2.41 -4.27
CA ARG A 108 -17.51 -2.73 -3.32
C ARG A 108 -17.86 -4.20 -3.34
N GLU A 109 -17.90 -4.82 -4.52
CA GLU A 109 -18.20 -6.25 -4.64
C GLU A 109 -17.05 -7.12 -4.10
N ILE A 110 -15.79 -6.72 -4.34
CA ILE A 110 -14.61 -7.38 -3.76
C ILE A 110 -14.64 -7.30 -2.23
N LEU A 111 -14.80 -6.11 -1.65
CA LEU A 111 -14.87 -5.91 -0.19
C LEU A 111 -16.01 -6.72 0.44
N LYS A 112 -17.18 -6.77 -0.22
CA LYS A 112 -18.33 -7.55 0.28
C LYS A 112 -18.06 -9.05 0.31
N GLN A 113 -17.29 -9.58 -0.64
CA GLN A 113 -17.08 -11.03 -0.78
C GLN A 113 -15.76 -11.51 -0.19
N SER A 114 -14.80 -10.63 0.06
CA SER A 114 -13.44 -11.03 0.46
C SER A 114 -13.42 -11.55 1.90
N PRO A 115 -12.97 -12.79 2.14
CA PRO A 115 -12.76 -13.29 3.49
C PRO A 115 -11.39 -12.90 4.05
N VAL A 116 -10.56 -12.20 3.27
CA VAL A 116 -9.18 -11.78 3.58
C VAL A 116 -9.02 -10.28 3.41
N MET A 117 -7.91 -9.72 3.91
CA MET A 117 -7.64 -8.29 3.84
C MET A 117 -7.53 -7.78 2.39
N VAL A 118 -8.12 -6.62 2.11
CA VAL A 118 -8.20 -6.00 0.79
C VAL A 118 -7.40 -4.70 0.75
N GLY A 119 -6.46 -4.60 -0.19
CA GLY A 119 -5.71 -3.39 -0.48
C GLY A 119 -6.05 -2.74 -1.81
N ALA A 120 -5.59 -1.51 -2.02
CA ALA A 120 -5.60 -0.86 -3.33
C ALA A 120 -4.50 0.20 -3.45
N VAL A 121 -4.38 0.78 -4.64
CA VAL A 121 -3.46 1.89 -4.94
C VAL A 121 -4.30 3.12 -5.33
N PRO A 122 -4.63 4.04 -4.39
CA PRO A 122 -5.64 5.08 -4.64
C PRO A 122 -5.37 5.98 -5.84
N ILE A 123 -4.10 6.27 -6.14
CA ILE A 123 -3.70 7.08 -7.30
C ILE A 123 -4.16 6.48 -8.64
N TYR A 124 -4.42 5.17 -8.72
CA TYR A 124 -4.94 4.54 -9.95
C TYR A 124 -6.37 4.95 -10.25
N ALA A 125 -7.21 5.11 -9.22
CA ALA A 125 -8.59 5.56 -9.39
C ALA A 125 -8.63 6.99 -9.91
N VAL A 126 -7.81 7.88 -9.32
CA VAL A 126 -7.68 9.29 -9.74
C VAL A 126 -7.17 9.37 -11.18
N ALA A 127 -6.10 8.65 -11.51
CA ALA A 127 -5.53 8.62 -12.85
C ALA A 127 -6.55 8.11 -13.89
N THR A 128 -7.31 7.07 -13.54
CA THR A 128 -8.34 6.50 -14.41
C THR A 128 -9.48 7.49 -14.65
N GLU A 129 -9.95 8.19 -13.60
CA GLU A 129 -11.01 9.19 -13.73
C GLU A 129 -10.57 10.37 -14.62
N LEU A 130 -9.36 10.88 -14.41
CA LEU A 130 -8.80 11.95 -15.25
C LEU A 130 -8.69 11.50 -16.71
N SER A 131 -8.20 10.29 -16.95
CA SER A 131 -8.09 9.73 -18.29
C SER A 131 -9.46 9.63 -18.98
N ARG A 132 -10.52 9.22 -18.27
CA ARG A 132 -11.89 9.14 -18.83
C ARG A 132 -12.45 10.52 -19.19
N ARG A 133 -12.06 11.54 -18.45
CA ARG A 133 -12.45 12.94 -18.69
C ARG A 133 -11.58 13.60 -19.76
N GLY A 134 -10.60 12.90 -20.34
CA GLY A 134 -9.64 13.47 -21.28
C GLY A 134 -8.71 14.50 -20.65
N VAL A 135 -8.53 14.45 -19.33
CA VAL A 135 -7.68 15.38 -18.58
C VAL A 135 -6.29 14.77 -18.39
N ALA A 136 -5.25 15.51 -18.78
CA ALA A 136 -3.88 15.07 -18.58
C ALA A 136 -3.55 14.90 -17.09
N LEU A 137 -2.81 13.84 -16.75
CA LEU A 137 -2.40 13.55 -15.37
C LEU A 137 -1.66 14.73 -14.70
N ALA A 138 -0.92 15.53 -15.47
CA ALA A 138 -0.26 16.73 -14.98
C ALA A 138 -1.22 17.78 -14.39
N LYS A 139 -2.51 17.73 -14.75
CA LYS A 139 -3.59 18.59 -14.21
C LYS A 139 -4.33 17.97 -13.03
N MET A 140 -3.82 16.88 -12.46
CA MET A 140 -4.39 16.29 -11.25
C MET A 140 -4.37 17.34 -10.13
N ASP A 141 -5.53 17.51 -9.50
CA ASP A 141 -5.69 18.26 -8.26
C ASP A 141 -5.21 17.39 -7.08
N ALA A 142 -4.29 17.91 -6.26
CA ALA A 142 -3.78 17.20 -5.09
C ALA A 142 -4.91 16.89 -4.09
N ASP A 143 -5.86 17.82 -3.92
CA ASP A 143 -6.99 17.60 -3.02
C ASP A 143 -7.90 16.47 -3.52
N ALA A 144 -7.98 16.27 -4.84
CA ALA A 144 -8.72 15.15 -5.42
C ALA A 144 -8.09 13.79 -5.07
N LEU A 145 -6.76 13.75 -4.93
CA LEU A 145 -6.06 12.55 -4.47
C LEU A 145 -6.40 12.24 -3.02
N PHE A 146 -6.36 13.21 -2.12
CA PHE A 146 -6.73 13.01 -0.72
C PHE A 146 -8.20 12.61 -0.55
N ARG A 147 -9.13 13.28 -1.26
CA ARG A 147 -10.54 12.87 -1.30
C ARG A 147 -10.70 11.43 -1.76
N SER A 148 -9.97 11.01 -2.81
CA SER A 148 -10.03 9.64 -3.30
C SER A 148 -9.48 8.62 -2.31
N ILE A 149 -8.42 8.97 -1.56
CA ILE A 149 -7.89 8.15 -0.46
C ILE A 149 -8.95 8.00 0.63
N GLU A 150 -9.52 9.10 1.10
CA GLU A 150 -10.54 9.09 2.15
C GLU A 150 -11.78 8.29 1.74
N GLU A 151 -12.29 8.48 0.52
CA GLU A 151 -13.42 7.71 0.00
C GLU A 151 -13.15 6.20 0.02
N GLN A 152 -11.95 5.77 -0.36
CA GLN A 152 -11.60 4.35 -0.41
C GLN A 152 -11.36 3.76 0.99
N CYS A 153 -10.78 4.54 1.91
CA CYS A 153 -10.69 4.15 3.32
C CYS A 153 -12.08 4.04 3.95
N ALA A 154 -12.99 4.98 3.66
CA ALA A 154 -14.37 4.93 4.15
C ALA A 154 -15.13 3.71 3.60
N GLU A 155 -14.84 3.26 2.39
CA GLU A 155 -15.43 2.05 1.80
C GLU A 155 -14.97 0.75 2.48
N GLY A 156 -13.80 0.74 3.13
CA GLY A 156 -13.32 -0.41 3.90
C GLY A 156 -11.99 -1.02 3.42
N LEU A 157 -11.15 -0.31 2.65
CA LEU A 157 -9.81 -0.85 2.37
C LEU A 157 -8.99 -1.02 3.65
N ASP A 158 -8.43 -2.21 3.85
CA ASP A 158 -7.65 -2.55 5.05
C ASP A 158 -6.24 -1.95 5.02
N TYR A 159 -5.70 -1.79 3.82
CA TYR A 159 -4.46 -1.09 3.58
C TYR A 159 -4.47 -0.37 2.23
N ILE A 160 -3.65 0.67 2.12
CA ILE A 160 -3.48 1.40 0.87
C ILE A 160 -2.00 1.55 0.53
N THR A 161 -1.67 1.37 -0.74
CA THR A 161 -0.33 1.68 -1.23
C THR A 161 -0.23 3.15 -1.60
N VAL A 162 0.58 3.89 -0.84
CA VAL A 162 0.87 5.31 -1.08
C VAL A 162 2.35 5.50 -1.37
N HIS A 163 2.65 6.12 -2.52
CA HIS A 163 4.01 6.30 -3.01
C HIS A 163 4.62 7.59 -2.47
N CYS A 164 4.64 7.75 -1.15
CA CYS A 164 5.14 8.95 -0.46
C CYS A 164 6.67 9.12 -0.60
N GLY A 165 7.40 8.03 -0.86
CA GLY A 165 8.85 8.08 -1.08
C GLY A 165 9.27 8.67 -2.43
N VAL A 166 8.33 8.91 -3.33
CA VAL A 166 8.61 9.55 -4.62
C VAL A 166 8.77 11.04 -4.41
N THR A 167 10.00 11.52 -4.25
CA THR A 167 10.28 12.94 -3.97
C THR A 167 11.16 13.59 -5.03
N GLN A 168 11.20 14.93 -5.05
CA GLN A 168 12.11 15.68 -5.92
C GLN A 168 13.57 15.31 -5.65
N GLU A 169 13.90 14.94 -4.41
CA GLU A 169 15.23 14.45 -4.06
C GLU A 169 15.57 13.12 -4.75
N VAL A 170 14.67 12.12 -4.66
CA VAL A 170 14.90 10.82 -5.30
C VAL A 170 14.93 10.98 -6.83
N LEU A 171 14.09 11.87 -7.37
CA LEU A 171 14.11 12.19 -8.79
C LEU A 171 15.45 12.77 -9.23
N ARG A 172 16.03 13.72 -8.49
CA ARG A 172 17.38 14.25 -8.77
C ARG A 172 18.44 13.16 -8.76
N ARG A 173 18.33 12.18 -7.85
CA ARG A 173 19.24 11.02 -7.84
C ARG A 173 19.10 10.17 -9.09
N LEU A 174 17.86 9.93 -9.54
CA LEU A 174 17.60 9.17 -10.77
C LEU A 174 18.18 9.88 -12.00
N GLU A 175 18.05 11.21 -12.05
CA GLU A 175 18.57 12.02 -13.16
C GLU A 175 20.09 12.12 -13.15
N GLY A 176 20.72 12.14 -11.97
CA GLY A 176 22.18 12.12 -11.82
C GLY A 176 22.82 10.78 -12.21
N LYS A 177 22.09 9.67 -12.07
CA LYS A 177 22.52 8.33 -12.53
C LYS A 177 21.33 7.60 -13.18
N PRO A 178 21.10 7.82 -14.49
CA PRO A 178 19.96 7.24 -15.19
C PRO A 178 19.97 5.70 -15.18
N ARG A 179 18.77 5.14 -15.00
CA ARG A 179 18.48 3.71 -15.11
C ARG A 179 18.23 3.27 -16.55
N LEU A 180 18.33 1.96 -16.81
CA LEU A 180 17.84 1.37 -18.05
C LEU A 180 16.31 1.45 -18.13
N LEU A 181 15.62 1.16 -17.03
CA LEU A 181 14.18 1.32 -16.88
C LEU A 181 13.90 2.37 -15.77
N PRO A 182 13.70 3.65 -16.15
CA PRO A 182 13.67 4.77 -15.20
C PRO A 182 12.73 4.60 -14.01
N CYS A 183 11.48 4.23 -14.27
CA CYS A 183 10.47 3.98 -13.25
C CYS A 183 9.46 2.95 -13.80
N VAL A 184 9.37 1.79 -13.15
CA VAL A 184 8.43 0.73 -13.51
C VAL A 184 7.22 0.65 -12.58
N SER A 185 7.21 1.45 -11.50
CA SER A 185 6.02 1.62 -10.68
C SER A 185 5.01 2.48 -11.43
N ARG A 186 3.81 1.97 -11.67
CA ARG A 186 2.73 2.79 -12.25
C ARG A 186 2.43 3.99 -11.34
N GLY A 187 2.25 3.77 -10.03
CA GLY A 187 1.97 4.86 -9.09
C GLY A 187 3.11 5.86 -8.98
N GLY A 188 4.35 5.35 -8.93
CA GLY A 188 5.54 6.21 -8.95
C GLY A 188 5.67 7.03 -10.23
N SER A 189 5.41 6.43 -11.39
CA SER A 189 5.49 7.11 -12.68
C SER A 189 4.43 8.20 -12.86
N ILE A 190 3.22 7.99 -12.33
CA ILE A 190 2.15 9.00 -12.33
C ILE A 190 2.57 10.23 -11.52
N LEU A 191 3.05 10.03 -10.29
CA LEU A 191 3.47 11.12 -9.41
C LEU A 191 4.71 11.82 -9.95
N MET A 192 5.71 11.07 -10.40
CA MET A 192 6.91 11.63 -11.05
C MET A 192 6.52 12.51 -12.24
N ASN A 193 5.61 12.06 -13.10
CA ASN A 193 5.13 12.85 -14.24
C ASN A 193 4.43 14.13 -13.79
N TRP A 194 3.57 14.06 -12.76
CA TRP A 194 2.89 15.22 -12.20
C TRP A 194 3.88 16.23 -11.62
N MET A 195 4.86 15.77 -10.83
CA MET A 195 5.89 16.60 -10.20
C MET A 195 6.75 17.32 -11.23
N LYS A 196 7.19 16.62 -12.28
CA LYS A 196 7.99 17.20 -13.37
C LYS A 196 7.25 18.32 -14.11
N HIS A 197 5.96 18.12 -14.39
CA HIS A 197 5.18 19.13 -15.11
C HIS A 197 4.85 20.35 -14.25
N ASN A 198 4.65 20.17 -12.95
CA ASN A 198 4.23 21.26 -12.06
C ASN A 198 5.41 21.94 -11.33
N GLY A 199 6.61 21.34 -11.34
CA GLY A 199 7.75 21.85 -10.56
C GLY A 199 7.50 21.83 -9.06
N LYS A 200 6.66 20.91 -8.57
CA LYS A 200 6.23 20.79 -7.17
C LYS A 200 6.68 19.47 -6.54
N GLU A 201 6.71 19.44 -5.22
CA GLU A 201 6.95 18.19 -4.47
C GLU A 201 5.72 17.27 -4.54
N ASN A 202 5.92 15.97 -4.31
CA ASN A 202 4.84 15.00 -4.23
C ASN A 202 3.85 15.38 -3.11
N PRO A 203 2.55 15.56 -3.40
CA PRO A 203 1.57 15.92 -2.37
C PRO A 203 1.48 14.88 -1.26
N LEU A 204 1.68 13.58 -1.57
CA LEU A 204 1.67 12.52 -0.56
C LEU A 204 2.86 12.59 0.41
N TYR A 205 3.93 13.30 0.02
CA TYR A 205 5.10 13.54 0.87
C TYR A 205 4.98 14.87 1.62
N GLU A 206 4.64 15.94 0.89
CA GLU A 206 4.49 17.30 1.41
C GLU A 206 3.40 17.36 2.49
N ASP A 207 2.22 16.80 2.20
CA ASP A 207 1.06 16.76 3.10
C ASP A 207 0.86 15.36 3.70
N PHE A 208 1.95 14.69 4.08
CA PHE A 208 1.88 13.34 4.65
C PHE A 208 1.00 13.26 5.91
N ASP A 209 0.90 14.34 6.69
CA ASP A 209 0.07 14.37 7.89
C ASP A 209 -1.43 14.19 7.56
N THR A 210 -1.91 14.70 6.41
CA THR A 210 -3.28 14.44 5.93
C THR A 210 -3.48 12.96 5.59
N VAL A 211 -2.48 12.29 5.02
CA VAL A 211 -2.52 10.83 4.79
C VAL A 211 -2.64 10.08 6.11
N LEU A 212 -1.91 10.52 7.14
CA LEU A 212 -1.96 9.92 8.47
C LEU A 212 -3.30 10.13 9.17
N GLU A 213 -3.89 11.32 9.06
CA GLU A 213 -5.21 11.63 9.62
C GLU A 213 -6.29 10.72 9.02
N ILE A 214 -6.31 10.58 7.69
CA ILE A 214 -7.24 9.69 7.00
C ILE A 214 -7.01 8.23 7.42
N ALA A 215 -5.76 7.75 7.40
CA ALA A 215 -5.48 6.36 7.75
C ALA A 215 -5.84 6.03 9.20
N HIS A 216 -5.57 6.96 10.12
CA HIS A 216 -5.90 6.82 11.55
C HIS A 216 -7.40 6.73 11.78
N GLN A 217 -8.19 7.57 11.10
CA GLN A 217 -9.65 7.62 11.25
C GLN A 217 -10.32 6.27 11.00
N TYR A 218 -9.79 5.47 10.07
CA TYR A 218 -10.39 4.19 9.65
C TYR A 218 -9.59 2.95 10.06
N ASP A 219 -8.47 3.11 10.79
CA ASP A 219 -7.49 2.06 11.10
C ASP A 219 -6.95 1.34 9.85
N VAL A 220 -6.65 2.13 8.82
CA VAL A 220 -6.06 1.64 7.57
C VAL A 220 -4.55 1.53 7.76
N THR A 221 -3.98 0.39 7.38
CA THR A 221 -2.52 0.23 7.35
C THR A 221 -1.95 0.93 6.12
N LEU A 222 -0.90 1.73 6.28
CA LEU A 222 -0.18 2.30 5.15
C LEU A 222 0.82 1.28 4.60
N SER A 223 0.66 0.90 3.34
CA SER A 223 1.70 0.25 2.56
C SER A 223 2.52 1.34 1.87
N LEU A 224 3.69 1.67 2.42
CA LEU A 224 4.53 2.70 1.83
C LEU A 224 5.19 2.14 0.56
N GLY A 225 4.73 2.62 -0.59
CA GLY A 225 5.02 2.07 -1.91
C GLY A 225 6.41 2.42 -2.42
N ASP A 226 6.98 1.51 -3.19
CA ASP A 226 8.33 1.56 -3.77
C ASP A 226 8.33 2.12 -5.21
N GLY A 227 8.06 3.43 -5.32
CA GLY A 227 7.96 4.12 -6.61
C GLY A 227 9.20 4.00 -7.50
N PHE A 228 10.37 3.87 -6.90
CA PHE A 228 11.65 3.66 -7.56
C PHE A 228 12.19 2.24 -7.37
N ARG A 229 11.34 1.21 -7.26
CA ARG A 229 11.83 -0.18 -7.37
C ARG A 229 12.52 -0.46 -8.71
N PRO A 230 13.52 -1.36 -8.75
CA PRO A 230 14.21 -1.71 -9.99
C PRO A 230 13.34 -2.58 -10.89
N GLY A 231 13.26 -2.21 -12.17
CA GLY A 231 12.58 -2.97 -13.23
C GLY A 231 13.48 -3.98 -13.95
N THR A 232 14.77 -3.96 -13.67
CA THR A 232 15.77 -4.87 -14.21
C THR A 232 16.89 -5.06 -13.21
N VAL A 233 17.59 -6.19 -13.29
CA VAL A 233 18.71 -6.52 -12.40
C VAL A 233 19.87 -5.53 -12.51
N VAL A 234 19.98 -4.81 -13.63
CA VAL A 234 21.01 -3.77 -13.85
C VAL A 234 20.74 -2.51 -13.00
N ASP A 235 19.47 -2.24 -12.70
CA ASP A 235 19.03 -1.07 -11.94
C ASP A 235 18.88 -1.38 -10.44
N ALA A 236 19.18 -2.63 -10.02
CA ALA A 236 19.01 -3.09 -8.65
C ALA A 236 19.98 -2.42 -7.68
N THR A 237 19.47 -2.07 -6.49
CA THR A 237 20.23 -1.51 -5.37
C THR A 237 20.98 -0.24 -5.76
N ASP A 238 20.36 0.60 -6.58
CA ASP A 238 20.92 1.87 -7.02
C ASP A 238 20.59 3.02 -6.05
N GLY A 239 21.10 4.22 -6.36
CA GLY A 239 20.95 5.38 -5.48
C GLY A 239 19.50 5.87 -5.33
N SER A 240 18.66 5.69 -6.34
CA SER A 240 17.25 6.11 -6.28
C SER A 240 16.43 5.16 -5.42
N GLN A 241 16.62 3.84 -5.57
CA GLN A 241 15.96 2.86 -4.72
C GLN A 241 16.34 3.06 -3.25
N LEU A 242 17.63 3.19 -2.96
CA LEU A 242 18.12 3.32 -1.59
C LEU A 242 17.67 4.63 -0.93
N GLN A 243 17.67 5.74 -1.68
CA GLN A 243 17.17 7.01 -1.13
C GLN A 243 15.67 6.94 -0.83
N GLU A 244 14.87 6.34 -1.72
CA GLU A 244 13.45 6.13 -1.45
C GLU A 244 13.26 5.31 -0.17
N LEU A 245 13.96 4.18 -0.03
CA LEU A 245 13.89 3.32 1.14
C LEU A 245 14.18 4.07 2.46
N ILE A 246 15.22 4.92 2.48
CA ILE A 246 15.56 5.76 3.64
C ILE A 246 14.38 6.67 4.01
N LEU A 247 13.80 7.36 3.02
CA LEU A 247 12.65 8.24 3.22
C LEU A 247 11.43 7.44 3.73
N LEU A 248 11.18 6.24 3.20
CA LEU A 248 10.10 5.39 3.68
C LEU A 248 10.29 5.00 5.16
N GLY A 249 11.52 4.73 5.60
CA GLY A 249 11.83 4.48 7.01
C GLY A 249 11.56 5.69 7.91
N GLU A 250 11.82 6.91 7.43
CA GLU A 250 11.48 8.15 8.15
C GLU A 250 9.97 8.36 8.26
N LEU A 251 9.25 8.17 7.16
CA LEU A 251 7.79 8.27 7.09
C LEU A 251 7.11 7.20 7.97
N ALA A 252 7.65 5.98 8.01
CA ALA A 252 7.15 4.91 8.88
C ALA A 252 7.25 5.28 10.37
N ARG A 253 8.35 5.91 10.79
CA ARG A 253 8.48 6.43 12.16
C ARG A 253 7.44 7.52 12.45
N ARG A 254 7.21 8.44 11.52
CA ARG A 254 6.18 9.49 11.65
C ARG A 254 4.77 8.89 11.77
N ALA A 255 4.42 7.95 10.89
CA ALA A 255 3.14 7.26 10.89
C ALA A 255 2.89 6.53 12.21
N ARG A 256 3.89 5.77 12.69
CA ARG A 256 3.81 5.10 13.99
C ARG A 256 3.65 6.08 15.14
N ALA A 257 4.30 7.24 15.11
CA ALA A 257 4.13 8.26 16.16
C ALA A 257 2.67 8.77 16.21
N LYS A 258 1.96 8.77 15.08
CA LYS A 258 0.53 9.11 14.97
C LYS A 258 -0.41 7.92 15.15
N GLY A 259 0.08 6.76 15.59
CA GLY A 259 -0.76 5.58 15.83
C GLY A 259 -1.18 4.84 14.55
N VAL A 260 -0.58 5.15 13.40
CA VAL A 260 -0.88 4.46 12.13
C VAL A 260 0.06 3.27 11.94
N GLN A 261 -0.51 2.13 11.55
CA GLN A 261 0.22 0.91 11.22
C GLN A 261 0.87 1.03 9.84
N VAL A 262 2.07 0.46 9.66
CA VAL A 262 2.84 0.59 8.41
C VAL A 262 3.48 -0.71 8.00
N ILE A 263 3.44 -1.00 6.69
CA ILE A 263 4.32 -1.94 6.00
C ILE A 263 5.10 -1.19 4.90
N ILE A 264 6.28 -1.70 4.54
CA ILE A 264 7.14 -1.11 3.51
C ILE A 264 7.16 -2.04 2.31
N GLU A 265 6.86 -1.51 1.13
CA GLU A 265 7.04 -2.27 -0.12
C GLU A 265 8.53 -2.29 -0.49
N GLY A 266 8.96 -3.45 -1.00
CA GLY A 266 10.34 -3.73 -1.32
C GLY A 266 10.53 -4.08 -2.79
N PRO A 267 11.79 -4.15 -3.26
CA PRO A 267 12.12 -4.14 -4.67
C PRO A 267 11.56 -5.29 -5.49
N GLY A 268 11.50 -5.03 -6.81
CA GLY A 268 11.18 -6.00 -7.85
C GLY A 268 12.42 -6.80 -8.31
N HIS A 269 13.03 -6.38 -9.42
CA HIS A 269 14.09 -7.16 -10.06
C HIS A 269 15.44 -7.01 -9.35
N VAL A 270 15.82 -8.00 -8.55
CA VAL A 270 17.07 -8.01 -7.76
C VAL A 270 17.81 -9.33 -8.01
N PRO A 271 19.12 -9.31 -8.32
CA PRO A 271 19.89 -10.54 -8.46
C PRO A 271 20.05 -11.24 -7.09
N LEU A 272 20.10 -12.58 -7.08
CA LEU A 272 20.09 -13.37 -5.84
C LEU A 272 21.16 -12.95 -4.82
N ASN A 273 22.35 -12.56 -5.29
CA ASN A 273 23.45 -12.12 -4.43
C ASN A 273 23.21 -10.76 -3.74
N GLN A 274 22.17 -10.01 -4.12
CA GLN A 274 21.79 -8.73 -3.50
C GLN A 274 20.53 -8.83 -2.63
N VAL A 275 19.79 -9.95 -2.66
CA VAL A 275 18.53 -10.11 -1.92
C VAL A 275 18.74 -9.92 -0.42
N VAL A 276 19.75 -10.57 0.16
CA VAL A 276 20.05 -10.45 1.60
C VAL A 276 20.36 -9.01 2.01
N ALA A 277 21.12 -8.29 1.18
CA ALA A 277 21.45 -6.89 1.45
C ALA A 277 20.19 -6.01 1.50
N ASN A 278 19.23 -6.23 0.59
CA ASN A 278 17.98 -5.48 0.58
C ASN A 278 17.10 -5.76 1.81
N VAL A 279 17.19 -6.95 2.41
CA VAL A 279 16.46 -7.29 3.65
C VAL A 279 17.11 -6.68 4.90
N GLN A 280 18.42 -6.40 4.86
CA GLN A 280 19.18 -5.86 6.00
C GLN A 280 19.19 -4.34 6.08
N LEU A 281 18.93 -3.65 4.97
CA LEU A 281 18.84 -2.18 4.86
C LEU A 281 17.55 -1.66 5.48
#